data_AF-A0A431IQK8-F1
#
_entry.id   AF-A0A431IQK8-F1
#
_cell.length_a   1.000
_cell.length_b   1.000
_cell.length_c   1.000
_cell.angle_alpha   90.00
_cell.angle_beta   90.00
_cell.angle_gamma   90.00
#
_symmetry.space_group_name_H-M   'P 1'
#
loop_
_entity.id
_entity.type
_entity.pdbx_description
1 polymer ?
#
loop_
_entity_poly.entity_id
_entity_poly.type
_entity_poly.pdbx_seq_one_letter_code
_entity_poly.pdbx_strand_id
1 'polypeptide(L)'
;MDAAPAADRPRRRPALGAVLLVVVAYVPLLLTKPGRIGADTKTYLYLDPARLLSRAVSMWDPNIGLGTITHQNIGYLWPMGPYYWLMQTVGMPDWIAQRLWLGTIIAAAGLGVRFLLRELNWRSSGVTVASFAYALSPYLLDYGARISVILLPFAGLPWLVALAARSVRRGGWRDPALFALVTLTVGGVNATSLLLVMVA
;
A
#
# COMPACT_ATOMS: atom_id res chain seq x y z
N MET A 1 -11.31 51.85 11.65
CA MET A 1 -10.62 50.66 12.16
C MET A 1 -11.21 49.50 11.38
N ASP A 2 -10.70 49.30 10.16
CA ASP A 2 -11.34 48.43 9.18
C ASP A 2 -10.89 46.99 9.40
N ALA A 3 -11.83 46.14 9.80
CA ALA A 3 -11.60 44.72 9.93
C ALA A 3 -11.33 44.12 8.55
N ALA A 4 -10.12 43.60 8.35
CA ALA A 4 -9.76 42.88 7.14
C ALA A 4 -10.72 41.68 6.93
N PRO A 5 -11.23 41.44 5.72
CA PRO A 5 -12.13 40.33 5.48
C PRO A 5 -11.39 39.01 5.71
N ALA A 6 -12.00 38.13 6.50
CA ALA A 6 -11.49 36.79 6.74
C ALA A 6 -11.33 36.05 5.40
N ALA A 7 -10.08 35.73 5.04
CA ALA A 7 -9.76 34.98 3.83
C ALA A 7 -10.49 33.63 3.87
N ASP A 8 -11.49 33.48 2.99
CA ASP A 8 -12.21 32.23 2.79
C ASP A 8 -11.21 31.18 2.28
N ARG A 9 -10.80 30.27 3.16
CA ARG A 9 -9.90 29.17 2.79
C ARG A 9 -10.70 28.26 1.86
N PRO A 10 -10.35 28.10 0.57
CA PRO A 10 -11.14 27.27 -0.33
C PRO A 10 -11.20 25.85 0.23
N ARG A 11 -12.40 25.43 0.63
CA ARG A 11 -12.69 24.05 1.04
C ARG A 11 -12.21 23.15 -0.09
N ARG A 12 -11.09 22.44 0.12
CA ARG A 12 -10.53 21.48 -0.83
C ARG A 12 -11.53 20.34 -0.99
N ARG A 13 -12.49 20.49 -1.90
CA ARG A 13 -13.37 19.39 -2.30
C ARG A 13 -12.48 18.24 -2.79
N PRO A 14 -12.66 17.00 -2.29
CA PRO A 14 -11.93 15.87 -2.84
C PRO A 14 -12.24 15.83 -4.33
N ALA A 15 -11.19 15.88 -5.15
CA ALA A 15 -11.38 15.88 -6.59
C ALA A 15 -12.08 14.57 -6.97
N LEU A 16 -13.24 14.65 -7.64
CA LEU A 16 -14.12 13.53 -7.97
C LEU A 16 -13.35 12.28 -8.44
N GLY A 17 -12.32 12.45 -9.28
CA GLY A 17 -11.47 11.35 -9.74
C GLY A 17 -10.74 10.56 -8.65
N ALA A 18 -10.35 11.19 -7.53
CA ALA A 18 -9.74 10.49 -6.40
C ALA A 18 -10.79 9.65 -5.64
N VAL A 19 -12.00 10.16 -5.49
CA VAL A 19 -13.11 9.42 -4.87
C VAL A 19 -13.47 8.22 -5.73
N LEU A 20 -13.63 8.42 -7.05
CA LEU A 20 -13.91 7.35 -7.99
C LEU A 20 -12.81 6.29 -7.98
N LEU A 21 -11.53 6.69 -7.93
CA LEU A 21 -10.42 5.75 -7.84
C LEU A 21 -10.53 4.87 -6.60
N VAL A 22 -10.80 5.46 -5.44
CA VAL A 22 -10.99 4.71 -4.19
C VAL A 22 -12.18 3.76 -4.32
N VAL A 23 -13.33 4.25 -4.80
CA VAL A 23 -14.52 3.40 -5.01
C VAL A 23 -14.20 2.20 -5.92
N VAL A 24 -13.51 2.43 -7.03
CA VAL A 24 -13.11 1.36 -7.98
C VAL A 24 -12.05 0.43 -7.38
N ALA A 25 -11.18 0.91 -6.50
CA ALA A 25 -10.18 0.05 -5.85
C ALA A 25 -10.82 -0.93 -4.85
N TYR A 26 -11.91 -0.56 -4.18
CA TYR A 26 -12.50 -1.38 -3.11
C TYR A 26 -13.78 -2.11 -3.51
N VAL A 27 -14.73 -1.43 -4.17
CA VAL A 27 -16.08 -1.97 -4.40
C VAL A 27 -16.07 -3.26 -5.26
N PRO A 28 -15.41 -3.30 -6.43
CA PRO A 28 -15.35 -4.52 -7.23
C PRO A 28 -14.75 -5.71 -6.47
N LEU A 29 -13.73 -5.47 -5.65
CA LEU A 29 -13.09 -6.52 -4.85
C LEU A 29 -14.05 -7.08 -3.80
N LEU A 30 -14.75 -6.21 -3.08
CA LEU A 30 -15.79 -6.58 -2.09
C LEU A 30 -16.92 -7.40 -2.71
N LEU A 31 -17.29 -7.10 -3.97
CA LEU A 31 -18.31 -7.83 -4.71
C LEU A 31 -17.80 -9.13 -5.35
N THR A 32 -16.48 -9.32 -5.44
CA THR A 32 -15.89 -10.51 -6.06
C THR A 32 -16.02 -11.72 -5.13
N LYS A 33 -16.78 -12.74 -5.52
CA LYS A 33 -16.96 -14.03 -4.82
C LYS A 33 -17.08 -13.90 -3.28
N PRO A 34 -18.09 -13.19 -2.75
CA PRO A 34 -18.22 -12.92 -1.31
C PRO A 34 -18.15 -14.21 -0.47
N GLY A 35 -17.53 -14.13 0.71
CA GLY A 35 -17.35 -15.28 1.60
C GLY A 35 -16.23 -16.25 1.19
N ARG A 36 -15.60 -16.08 0.02
CA ARG A 36 -14.44 -16.88 -0.39
C ARG A 36 -13.12 -16.16 -0.16
N ILE A 37 -12.16 -16.89 0.41
CA ILE A 37 -10.78 -16.47 0.59
C ILE A 37 -9.98 -16.91 -0.63
N GLY A 38 -9.22 -15.99 -1.22
CA GLY A 38 -8.32 -16.29 -2.35
C GLY A 38 -6.97 -16.81 -1.88
N ALA A 39 -6.26 -17.52 -2.76
CA ALA A 39 -4.83 -17.76 -2.55
C ALA A 39 -4.10 -16.41 -2.67
N ASP A 40 -3.38 -16.05 -1.63
CA ASP A 40 -2.48 -14.90 -1.59
C ASP A 40 -1.17 -15.37 -0.91
N THR A 41 -0.19 -14.48 -0.87
CA THR A 41 1.17 -14.59 -0.35
C THR A 41 1.45 -15.76 0.61
N LYS A 42 0.74 -15.87 1.75
CA LYS A 42 0.82 -17.02 2.66
C LYS A 42 -0.50 -17.26 3.36
N THR A 43 -1.04 -18.48 3.27
CA THR A 43 -2.30 -18.85 3.90
C THR A 43 -2.32 -18.63 5.42
N TYR A 44 -1.19 -18.85 6.10
CA TYR A 44 -1.08 -18.65 7.54
C TYR A 44 -1.24 -17.19 8.00
N LEU A 45 -1.05 -16.21 7.11
CA LEU A 45 -1.19 -14.78 7.45
C LEU A 45 -2.62 -14.40 7.83
N TYR A 46 -3.62 -15.09 7.29
CA TYR A 46 -5.03 -14.80 7.58
C TYR A 46 -5.63 -15.81 8.56
N LEU A 47 -5.15 -17.06 8.58
CA LEU A 47 -5.66 -18.08 9.50
C LEU A 47 -5.21 -17.86 10.97
N ASP A 48 -3.94 -17.54 11.20
CA ASP A 48 -3.39 -17.29 12.55
C ASP A 48 -2.19 -16.31 12.47
N PRO A 49 -2.42 -15.02 12.17
CA PRO A 49 -1.39 -14.00 12.09
C PRO A 49 -0.59 -13.85 13.39
N ALA A 50 -1.22 -14.03 14.56
CA ALA A 50 -0.54 -13.94 15.85
C ALA A 50 0.57 -14.99 15.99
N ARG A 51 0.26 -16.24 15.63
CA ARG A 51 1.25 -17.34 15.64
C ARG A 51 2.34 -17.14 14.60
N LEU A 52 2.00 -16.58 13.43
CA LEU A 52 3.02 -16.27 12.42
C LEU A 52 3.99 -15.20 12.93
N LEU A 53 3.47 -14.11 13.51
CA LEU A 53 4.28 -13.01 14.05
C LEU A 53 5.16 -13.45 15.21
N SER A 54 4.64 -14.25 16.14
CA SER A 54 5.42 -14.74 17.28
C SER A 54 6.57 -15.67 16.87
N ARG A 55 6.48 -16.32 15.71
CA ARG A 55 7.54 -17.15 15.15
C ARG A 55 8.54 -16.37 14.30
N ALA A 56 8.11 -15.28 13.68
CA ALA A 56 8.94 -14.48 12.78
C ALA A 56 10.17 -13.83 13.45
N VAL A 57 10.22 -13.79 14.79
CA VAL A 57 11.37 -13.31 15.57
C VAL A 57 12.51 -14.33 15.68
N SER A 58 12.27 -15.60 15.35
CA SER A 58 13.27 -16.67 15.33
C SER A 58 13.64 -17.03 13.90
N MET A 59 14.93 -17.22 13.64
CA MET A 59 15.38 -17.78 12.36
C MET A 59 15.04 -19.26 12.24
N TRP A 60 14.98 -20.01 13.34
CA TRP A 60 14.65 -21.43 13.38
C TRP A 60 13.15 -21.66 13.61
N ASP A 61 12.51 -22.41 12.72
CA ASP A 61 11.14 -22.89 12.87
C ASP A 61 11.10 -24.43 12.94
N PRO A 62 10.79 -25.03 14.12
CA PRO A 62 10.73 -26.48 14.27
C PRO A 62 9.46 -27.10 13.65
N ASN A 63 8.48 -26.29 13.23
CA ASN A 63 7.16 -26.76 12.79
C ASN A 63 7.08 -27.03 11.29
N ILE A 64 8.14 -26.76 10.53
CA ILE A 64 8.18 -26.90 9.08
C ILE A 64 9.31 -27.87 8.73
N GLY A 65 8.98 -28.94 8.01
CA GLY A 65 9.99 -29.84 7.42
C GLY A 65 10.95 -30.48 8.42
N LEU A 66 10.49 -30.83 9.62
CA LEU A 66 11.30 -31.35 10.74
C LEU A 66 12.30 -30.32 11.34
N GLY A 67 12.15 -29.05 10.99
CA GLY A 67 13.04 -27.96 11.37
C GLY A 67 13.63 -27.26 10.16
N THR A 68 13.43 -25.93 10.06
CA THR A 68 13.98 -25.16 8.95
C THR A 68 14.43 -23.77 9.38
N ILE A 69 15.39 -23.21 8.64
CA ILE A 69 15.78 -21.80 8.77
C ILE A 69 14.90 -20.99 7.83
N THR A 70 14.03 -20.15 8.39
CA THR A 70 13.10 -19.35 7.62
C THR A 70 13.80 -18.09 7.09
N HIS A 71 13.63 -17.78 5.81
CA HIS A 71 14.22 -16.62 5.15
C HIS A 71 13.18 -15.59 4.68
N GLN A 72 11.89 -15.85 4.92
CA GLN A 72 10.78 -15.02 4.43
C GLN A 72 9.88 -14.49 5.53
N ASN A 73 9.88 -15.09 6.73
CA ASN A 73 8.90 -14.75 7.76
C ASN A 73 9.12 -13.36 8.37
N ILE A 74 10.38 -12.94 8.49
CA ILE A 74 10.76 -11.63 9.02
C ILE A 74 10.10 -10.48 8.25
N GLY A 75 9.92 -10.65 6.93
CA GLY A 75 9.32 -9.61 6.09
C GLY A 75 7.85 -9.34 6.40
N TYR A 76 7.15 -10.28 7.05
CA TYR A 76 5.74 -10.08 7.42
C TYR A 76 5.55 -9.33 8.73
N LEU A 77 6.63 -9.06 9.49
CA LEU A 77 6.55 -8.24 10.71
C LEU A 77 6.01 -6.83 10.43
N TRP A 78 6.19 -6.32 9.21
CA TRP A 78 5.60 -5.07 8.77
C TRP A 78 5.45 -5.03 7.23
N PRO A 79 4.34 -4.49 6.68
CA PRO A 79 3.10 -4.09 7.35
C PRO A 79 2.02 -5.19 7.37
N MET A 80 2.22 -6.27 6.60
CA MET A 80 1.17 -7.26 6.30
C MET A 80 0.72 -8.05 7.54
N GLY A 81 1.66 -8.53 8.36
CA GLY A 81 1.32 -9.30 9.56
C GLY A 81 0.51 -8.47 10.58
N PRO A 82 0.97 -7.27 10.99
CA PRO A 82 0.19 -6.40 11.88
C PRO A 82 -1.19 -6.04 11.33
N TYR A 83 -1.31 -5.84 10.02
CA TYR A 83 -2.61 -5.60 9.38
C TYR A 83 -3.57 -6.77 9.61
N TYR A 84 -3.18 -8.00 9.27
CA TYR A 84 -4.06 -9.16 9.43
C TYR A 84 -4.32 -9.49 10.91
N TRP A 85 -3.31 -9.31 11.77
CA TRP A 85 -3.49 -9.43 13.21
C TRP A 85 -4.56 -8.46 13.74
N LEU A 86 -4.51 -7.20 13.32
CA LEU A 86 -5.52 -6.20 13.71
C LEU A 86 -6.91 -6.57 13.20
N MET A 87 -7.02 -6.97 11.92
CA MET A 87 -8.30 -7.37 11.31
C MET A 87 -8.92 -8.57 12.04
N GLN A 88 -8.10 -9.57 12.39
CA GLN A 88 -8.55 -10.72 13.17
C GLN A 88 -8.99 -10.30 14.58
N THR A 89 -8.23 -9.42 15.23
CA THR A 89 -8.54 -8.94 16.60
C THR A 89 -9.87 -8.18 16.67
N VAL A 90 -10.23 -7.44 15.62
CA VAL A 90 -11.54 -6.75 15.56
C VAL A 90 -12.67 -7.67 15.04
N GLY A 91 -12.41 -8.96 14.82
CA GLY A 91 -13.40 -9.93 14.34
C GLY A 91 -13.79 -9.75 12.87
N MET A 92 -12.96 -9.08 12.06
CA MET A 92 -13.22 -8.91 10.63
C MET A 92 -13.13 -10.26 9.92
N PRO A 93 -14.11 -10.64 9.07
CA PRO A 93 -13.99 -11.83 8.24
C PRO A 93 -12.76 -11.77 7.32
N ASP A 94 -11.96 -12.84 7.29
CA ASP A 94 -10.70 -12.91 6.51
C ASP A 94 -10.86 -12.48 5.05
N TRP A 95 -11.97 -12.88 4.43
CA TRP A 95 -12.28 -12.56 3.05
C TRP A 95 -12.43 -11.04 2.84
N ILE A 96 -13.01 -10.31 3.81
CA ILE A 96 -13.12 -8.85 3.78
C ILE A 96 -11.74 -8.24 4.02
N ALA A 97 -11.02 -8.70 5.04
CA ALA A 97 -9.67 -8.24 5.35
C ALA A 97 -8.73 -8.36 4.14
N GLN A 98 -8.79 -9.46 3.40
CA GLN A 98 -8.01 -9.68 2.18
C GLN A 98 -8.34 -8.68 1.07
N ARG A 99 -9.61 -8.35 0.88
CA ARG A 99 -10.06 -7.41 -0.16
C ARG A 99 -9.76 -5.97 0.20
N LEU A 100 -9.88 -5.60 1.48
CA LEU A 100 -9.47 -4.30 1.98
C LEU A 100 -7.96 -4.10 1.84
N TRP A 101 -7.16 -5.14 2.08
CA TRP A 101 -5.72 -5.11 1.88
C TRP A 101 -5.37 -4.83 0.42
N LEU A 102 -5.91 -5.63 -0.50
CA LEU A 102 -5.65 -5.46 -1.92
C LEU A 102 -6.18 -4.13 -2.45
N GLY A 103 -7.38 -3.71 -2.01
CA GLY A 103 -7.95 -2.40 -2.34
C GLY A 103 -7.09 -1.25 -1.85
N THR A 104 -6.44 -1.40 -0.70
CA THR A 104 -5.49 -0.41 -0.16
C THR A 104 -4.26 -0.29 -1.06
N ILE A 105 -3.71 -1.40 -1.54
CA ILE A 105 -2.56 -1.41 -2.46
C ILE A 105 -2.91 -0.69 -3.77
N ILE A 106 -4.05 -1.05 -4.38
CA ILE A 106 -4.52 -0.45 -5.64
C ILE A 106 -4.79 1.06 -5.46
N ALA A 107 -5.47 1.42 -4.37
CA ALA A 107 -5.73 2.82 -4.04
C ALA A 107 -4.43 3.60 -3.80
N ALA A 108 -3.48 3.02 -3.05
CA ALA A 108 -2.18 3.64 -2.79
C ALA A 108 -1.40 3.87 -4.09
N ALA A 109 -1.39 2.92 -5.02
CA ALA A 109 -0.75 3.06 -6.32
C ALA A 109 -1.31 4.25 -7.11
N GLY A 110 -2.64 4.33 -7.28
CA GLY A 110 -3.25 5.40 -8.06
C GLY A 110 -3.21 6.77 -7.35
N LEU A 111 -3.41 6.81 -6.03
CA LEU A 111 -3.30 8.04 -5.25
C LEU A 111 -1.86 8.55 -5.20
N GLY A 112 -0.87 7.65 -5.23
CA GLY A 112 0.54 8.00 -5.34
C GLY A 112 0.85 8.69 -6.66
N VAL A 113 0.37 8.15 -7.78
CA VAL A 113 0.50 8.81 -9.10
C VAL A 113 -0.18 10.18 -9.08
N ARG A 114 -1.39 10.26 -8.52
CA ARG A 114 -2.08 11.54 -8.36
C ARG A 114 -1.27 12.55 -7.55
N PHE A 115 -0.64 12.11 -6.46
CA PHE A 115 0.19 12.93 -5.60
C PHE A 115 1.43 13.41 -6.36
N LEU A 116 2.13 12.51 -7.06
CA LEU A 116 3.28 12.81 -7.90
C LEU A 116 2.96 13.85 -8.97
N LEU A 117 1.93 13.61 -9.77
CA LEU A 117 1.57 14.51 -10.87
C LEU A 117 1.16 15.90 -10.37
N ARG A 118 0.47 15.98 -9.22
CA ARG A 118 0.15 17.27 -8.59
C ARG A 118 1.40 18.00 -8.09
N GLU A 119 2.36 17.27 -7.57
CA GLU A 119 3.64 17.81 -7.13
C GLU A 119 4.49 18.30 -8.33
N LEU A 120 4.27 17.75 -9.52
CA LEU A 120 4.77 18.24 -10.81
C LEU A 120 3.88 19.34 -11.46
N ASN A 121 2.92 19.89 -10.72
CA ASN A 121 1.97 20.92 -11.17
C ASN A 121 1.05 20.52 -12.34
N TRP A 122 0.86 19.23 -12.61
CA TRP A 122 -0.20 18.79 -13.52
C TRP A 122 -1.58 18.91 -12.85
N ARG A 123 -2.52 19.57 -13.55
CA ARG A 123 -3.86 19.89 -13.03
C ARG A 123 -5.01 19.45 -13.94
N SER A 124 -4.72 18.89 -15.10
CA SER A 124 -5.73 18.46 -16.08
C SER A 124 -6.46 17.18 -15.65
N SER A 125 -7.51 16.82 -16.39
CA SER A 125 -8.19 15.52 -16.27
C SER A 125 -7.26 14.33 -16.49
N GLY A 126 -6.15 14.52 -17.21
CA GLY A 126 -5.11 13.51 -17.45
C GLY A 126 -4.51 12.93 -16.17
N VAL A 127 -4.50 13.68 -15.06
CA VAL A 127 -4.08 13.16 -13.75
C VAL A 127 -4.96 11.99 -13.31
N THR A 128 -6.28 12.09 -13.51
CA THR A 128 -7.21 11.02 -13.15
C THR A 128 -6.96 9.81 -14.04
N VAL A 129 -6.82 10.00 -15.36
CA VAL A 129 -6.55 8.91 -16.31
C VAL A 129 -5.26 8.16 -15.94
N ALA A 130 -4.16 8.88 -15.70
CA ALA A 130 -2.88 8.29 -15.31
C ALA A 130 -2.98 7.54 -13.98
N SER A 131 -3.72 8.06 -13.00
CA SER A 131 -3.93 7.41 -11.70
C SER A 131 -4.62 6.06 -11.86
N PHE A 132 -5.66 6.00 -12.70
CA PHE A 132 -6.39 4.76 -12.99
C PHE A 132 -5.55 3.78 -13.81
N ALA A 133 -4.86 4.27 -14.84
CA ALA A 133 -4.01 3.46 -15.71
C ALA A 133 -2.91 2.74 -14.93
N TYR A 134 -2.31 3.41 -13.95
CA TYR A 134 -1.30 2.80 -13.08
C TYR A 134 -1.90 1.81 -12.08
N ALA A 135 -2.93 2.24 -11.34
CA ALA A 135 -3.58 1.44 -10.31
C ALA A 135 -4.20 0.15 -10.84
N LEU A 136 -4.75 0.19 -12.05
CA LEU A 136 -5.42 -0.93 -12.72
C LEU A 136 -4.55 -1.51 -13.84
N SER A 137 -3.24 -1.31 -13.77
CA SER A 137 -2.33 -1.90 -14.75
C SER A 137 -2.43 -3.43 -14.73
N PRO A 138 -2.24 -4.11 -15.88
CA PRO A 138 -2.31 -5.56 -15.95
C PRO A 138 -1.41 -6.27 -14.93
N TYR A 139 -0.24 -5.70 -14.65
CA TYR A 139 0.71 -6.23 -13.66
C TYR A 139 0.13 -6.21 -12.24
N LEU A 140 -0.45 -5.09 -11.79
CA LEU A 140 -1.06 -4.99 -10.45
C LEU A 140 -2.27 -5.91 -10.31
N LEU A 141 -3.09 -6.00 -11.35
CA LEU A 141 -4.31 -6.82 -11.33
C LEU A 141 -3.99 -8.33 -11.35
N ASP A 142 -3.03 -8.77 -12.16
CA ASP A 142 -2.66 -10.19 -12.28
C ASP A 142 -2.02 -10.72 -10.99
N TYR A 143 -1.07 -9.98 -10.41
CA TYR A 143 -0.39 -10.39 -9.18
C TYR A 143 -1.21 -10.14 -7.92
N GLY A 144 -2.15 -9.20 -7.94
CA GLY A 144 -2.94 -8.82 -6.77
C GLY A 144 -3.73 -9.97 -6.16
N ALA A 145 -4.18 -10.92 -6.99
CA ALA A 145 -4.92 -12.11 -6.57
C ALA A 145 -4.05 -13.37 -6.42
N ARG A 146 -2.72 -13.22 -6.37
CA ARG A 146 -1.76 -14.33 -6.23
C ARG A 146 -0.74 -14.08 -5.13
N ILE A 147 -0.07 -12.92 -5.16
CA ILE A 147 1.02 -12.57 -4.25
C ILE A 147 0.99 -11.04 -4.04
N SER A 148 0.01 -10.54 -3.30
CA SER A 148 -0.25 -9.10 -3.13
C SER A 148 0.94 -8.33 -2.54
N VAL A 149 1.74 -8.96 -1.67
CA VAL A 149 2.80 -8.26 -0.94
C VAL A 149 3.93 -7.75 -1.83
N ILE A 150 4.19 -8.39 -2.97
CA ILE A 150 5.25 -7.95 -3.89
C ILE A 150 4.84 -6.67 -4.64
N LEU A 151 3.57 -6.29 -4.60
CA LEU A 151 3.06 -5.07 -5.21
C LEU A 151 3.33 -3.83 -4.37
N LEU A 152 3.68 -3.99 -3.08
CA LEU A 152 3.90 -2.85 -2.19
C LEU A 152 4.96 -1.88 -2.73
N PRO A 153 6.17 -2.30 -3.19
CA PRO A 153 7.15 -1.38 -3.77
C PRO A 153 6.61 -0.62 -4.99
N PHE A 154 5.87 -1.30 -5.87
CA PHE A 154 5.27 -0.67 -7.05
C PHE A 154 4.21 0.36 -6.64
N ALA A 155 3.32 0.02 -5.71
CA ALA A 155 2.35 0.97 -5.18
C ALA A 155 3.01 2.16 -4.47
N GLY A 156 4.18 1.94 -3.84
CA GLY A 156 4.99 2.95 -3.16
C GLY A 156 5.81 3.85 -4.09
N LEU A 157 6.23 3.36 -5.25
CA LEU A 157 7.10 4.06 -6.21
C LEU A 157 6.69 5.53 -6.46
N PRO A 158 5.44 5.84 -6.88
CA PRO A 158 5.09 7.22 -7.17
C PRO A 158 5.11 8.13 -5.93
N TRP A 159 4.90 7.59 -4.73
CA TRP A 159 5.07 8.35 -3.48
C TRP A 159 6.52 8.66 -3.21
N LEU A 160 7.41 7.68 -3.38
CA LEU A 160 8.85 7.82 -3.18
C LEU A 160 9.44 8.88 -4.13
N VAL A 161 9.10 8.81 -5.42
CA VAL A 161 9.54 9.79 -6.43
C VAL A 161 9.04 11.19 -6.07
N ALA A 162 7.76 11.32 -5.68
CA ALA A 162 7.18 12.59 -5.32
C ALA A 162 7.83 13.21 -4.07
N LEU A 163 8.10 12.38 -3.04
CA LEU A 163 8.76 12.80 -1.81
C LEU A 163 10.22 13.19 -2.05
N ALA A 164 10.94 12.45 -2.90
CA ALA A 164 12.30 12.80 -3.30
C ALA A 164 12.33 14.16 -4.02
N ALA A 165 11.46 14.36 -5.02
CA ALA A 165 11.34 15.63 -5.73
C ALA A 165 10.96 16.79 -4.81
N ARG A 166 10.05 16.56 -3.86
CA ARG A 166 9.62 17.56 -2.88
C ARG A 166 10.73 17.92 -1.89
N SER A 167 11.50 16.92 -1.44
CA SER A 167 12.65 17.08 -0.55
C SER A 167 13.70 18.00 -1.16
N VAL A 168 14.04 17.82 -2.44
CA VAL A 168 15.02 18.66 -3.15
C VAL A 168 14.52 20.11 -3.27
N ARG A 169 13.22 20.31 -3.52
CA ARG A 169 12.65 21.67 -3.69
C ARG A 169 12.47 22.44 -2.39
N ARG A 170 12.09 21.77 -1.30
CA ARG A 170 11.72 22.42 -0.03
C ARG A 170 12.84 22.38 1.02
N GLY A 171 13.73 21.40 0.93
CA GLY A 171 14.69 21.11 1.99
C GLY A 171 14.04 20.63 3.30
N GLY A 172 14.88 20.47 4.33
CA GLY A 172 14.47 20.01 5.66
C GLY A 172 14.33 18.49 5.79
N TRP A 173 13.96 18.03 6.98
CA TRP A 173 13.99 16.60 7.35
C TRP A 173 12.68 15.85 7.14
N ARG A 174 11.55 16.56 6.98
CA ARG A 174 10.21 15.95 6.95
C ARG A 174 9.99 15.04 5.74
N ASP A 175 10.41 15.47 4.56
CA ASP A 175 10.23 14.72 3.32
C ASP A 175 11.14 13.48 3.27
N PRO A 176 12.44 13.56 3.65
CA PRO A 176 13.28 12.39 3.87
C PRO A 176 12.72 11.41 4.91
N ALA A 177 12.17 11.90 6.02
CA ALA A 177 11.59 11.04 7.04
C ALA A 177 10.34 10.30 6.51
N LEU A 178 9.45 10.99 5.81
CA LEU A 178 8.30 10.36 5.14
C LEU A 178 8.74 9.36 4.08
N PHE A 179 9.78 9.68 3.32
CA PHE A 179 10.37 8.76 2.34
C PHE A 179 10.84 7.48 3.03
N ALA A 180 11.59 7.58 4.13
CA ALA A 180 12.06 6.43 4.91
C ALA A 180 10.89 5.58 5.45
N LEU A 181 9.81 6.22 5.93
CA LEU A 181 8.61 5.51 6.39
C LEU A 181 7.89 4.77 5.26
N VAL A 182 7.79 5.37 4.08
CA VAL A 182 7.23 4.70 2.90
C VAL A 182 8.11 3.51 2.52
N THR A 183 9.43 3.69 2.43
CA THR A 183 10.40 2.64 2.12
C THR A 183 10.30 1.48 3.11
N LEU A 184 10.27 1.76 4.42
CA LEU A 184 10.06 0.73 5.46
C LEU A 184 8.75 -0.04 5.23
N THR A 185 7.68 0.67 4.88
CA THR A 185 6.35 0.09 4.70
C THR A 185 6.24 -0.76 3.44
N VAL A 186 6.90 -0.36 2.35
CA VAL A 186 6.76 -1.08 1.08
C VAL A 186 7.85 -2.12 0.85
N GLY A 187 8.96 -2.05 1.59
CA GLY A 187 10.15 -2.85 1.37
C GLY A 187 10.26 -4.15 2.16
N GLY A 188 9.39 -4.39 3.15
CA GLY A 188 9.60 -5.44 4.17
C GLY A 188 9.78 -6.86 3.64
N VAL A 189 9.13 -7.22 2.51
CA VAL A 189 9.10 -8.62 2.02
C VAL A 189 9.97 -8.86 0.79
N ASN A 190 10.11 -7.87 -0.11
CA ASN A 190 10.82 -8.05 -1.36
C ASN A 190 11.88 -6.97 -1.55
N ALA A 191 13.10 -7.28 -1.08
CA ALA A 191 14.24 -6.39 -1.17
C ALA A 191 14.63 -6.09 -2.63
N THR A 192 14.53 -7.07 -3.54
CA THR A 192 14.88 -6.88 -4.95
C THR A 192 13.95 -5.88 -5.62
N SER A 193 12.63 -6.01 -5.43
CA SER A 193 11.65 -5.05 -5.95
C SER A 193 11.83 -3.67 -5.34
N LEU A 194 12.17 -3.57 -4.05
CA LEU A 194 12.51 -2.30 -3.43
C LEU A 194 13.73 -1.66 -4.08
N LEU A 195 14.82 -2.41 -4.28
CA LEU A 195 16.03 -1.91 -4.93
C LEU A 195 15.73 -1.38 -6.34
N LEU A 196 14.97 -2.12 -7.14
CA LEU A 196 14.57 -1.69 -8.48
C LEU A 196 13.76 -0.39 -8.45
N VAL A 197 12.82 -0.27 -7.52
CA VAL A 197 12.00 0.95 -7.33
C VAL A 197 12.84 2.13 -6.84
N MET A 198 13.88 1.89 -6.05
CA MET A 198 14.76 2.94 -5.53
C MET A 198 15.78 3.45 -6.55
N VAL A 199 16.11 2.64 -7.56
CA VAL A 199 17.07 3.00 -8.64
C VAL A 199 16.38 3.65 -9.84
N ALA A 200 15.10 3.35 -10.07
CA ALA A 200 14.28 3.92 -11.16
C ALA A 200 13.99 5.41 -10.99
#